data_AF-A0A7C5JGA7-F1
#
_entry.id   AF-A0A7C5JGA7-F1
#
_cell.length_a   1.000
_cell.length_b   1.000
_cell.length_c   1.000
_cell.angle_alpha   90.00
_cell.angle_beta   90.00
_cell.angle_gamma   90.00
#
_symmetry.space_group_name_H-M   'P 1'
#
loop_
_entity.id
_entity.type
_entity.pdbx_description
1 polymer ?
#
loop_
_entity_poly.entity_id
_entity_poly.type
_entity_poly.pdbx_seq_one_letter_code
_entity_poly.pdbx_strand_id
1 'polypeptide(L)'
;MKPPRCQICGKDFRRNRNGGKLVSFQLTEKQKLRKKEMQEKRMVGHPPGRVWFCNEHLELAQKYSHLDSSTALQKMKEELEGG
;
A
#
# COMPACT_ATOMS: atom_id res chain seq x y z
N MET A 1 12.98 -5.66 -0.92
CA MET A 1 12.07 -4.61 -0.42
C MET A 1 11.51 -3.83 -1.60
N LYS A 2 10.24 -3.42 -1.56
CA LYS A 2 9.64 -2.58 -2.61
C LYS A 2 10.10 -1.13 -2.41
N PRO A 3 10.50 -0.39 -3.46
CA PRO A 3 10.98 0.97 -3.31
C PRO A 3 9.88 1.89 -2.74
N PRO A 4 10.23 2.90 -1.93
CA PRO A 4 9.31 3.91 -1.42
C PRO A 4 8.92 4.88 -2.53
N ARG A 5 7.98 4.43 -3.36
CA ARG A 5 7.33 5.19 -4.43
C ARG A 5 5.83 5.19 -4.17
N CYS A 6 5.20 6.34 -4.34
CA CYS A 6 3.75 6.43 -4.26
C CYS A 6 3.12 5.54 -5.33
N GLN A 7 2.17 4.68 -4.95
CA GLN A 7 1.48 3.81 -5.89
C GLN A 7 0.42 4.52 -6.75
N ILE A 8 0.06 5.76 -6.38
CA ILE A 8 -0.90 6.58 -7.11
C ILE A 8 -0.18 7.43 -8.15
N CYS A 9 0.66 8.37 -7.72
CA CYS A 9 1.33 9.30 -8.62
C CYS A 9 2.75 8.89 -9.05
N GLY A 10 3.27 7.76 -8.55
CA GLY A 10 4.62 7.29 -8.89
C GLY A 10 5.77 8.08 -8.23
N LYS A 11 5.46 9.15 -7.46
CA LYS A 11 6.46 10.01 -6.81
C LYS A 11 7.45 9.20 -5.98
N ASP A 12 8.73 9.33 -6.31
CA ASP A 12 9.83 8.67 -5.61
C ASP A 12 10.30 9.53 -4.45
N PHE A 13 10.33 8.96 -3.26
CA PHE A 13 10.81 9.63 -2.05
C PHE A 13 11.89 8.82 -1.36
N ARG A 14 12.68 8.03 -2.11
CA ARG A 14 13.84 7.30 -1.56
C ARG A 14 14.84 8.21 -0.85
N ARG A 15 15.02 9.44 -1.36
CA ARG A 15 15.92 10.45 -0.79
C ARG A 15 15.29 11.28 0.32
N ASN A 16 13.97 11.18 0.53
CA ASN A 16 13.24 11.93 1.54
C ASN A 16 12.53 10.96 2.48
N ARG A 17 13.14 10.68 3.65
CA ARG A 17 12.58 9.74 4.63
C ARG A 17 11.19 10.13 5.15
N ASN A 18 10.83 11.42 5.09
CA ASN A 18 9.51 11.94 5.45
C ASN A 18 8.61 12.23 4.22
N GLY A 19 9.03 11.83 3.01
CA GLY A 19 8.29 12.11 1.77
C GLY A 19 7.07 11.20 1.54
N GLY A 20 6.90 10.18 2.38
CA GLY A 20 5.74 9.30 2.34
C GLY A 20 5.72 8.29 3.48
N LYS A 21 4.60 7.57 3.59
CA LYS A 21 4.40 6.52 4.59
C LYS A 21 3.87 5.25 3.95
N LEU A 22 4.14 4.15 4.64
CA LEU A 22 3.63 2.84 4.29
C LEU A 22 2.27 2.66 4.96
N VAL A 23 1.22 2.44 4.16
CA VAL A 23 -0.15 2.18 4.64
C VAL A 23 -0.41 0.68 4.57
N SER A 24 -1.07 0.16 5.60
CA SER A 24 -1.51 -1.24 5.65
C SER A 24 -2.98 -1.31 5.29
N PHE A 25 -3.30 -2.04 4.22
CA PHE A 25 -4.66 -2.32 3.78
C PHE A 25 -5.16 -3.64 4.34
N GLN A 26 -6.47 -3.83 4.26
CA GLN A 26 -7.11 -5.07 4.66
C GLN A 26 -6.63 -6.22 3.77
N LEU A 27 -6.19 -7.30 4.41
CA LEU A 27 -5.74 -8.49 3.69
C LEU A 27 -6.95 -9.34 3.31
N THR A 28 -7.03 -9.73 2.05
CA THR A 28 -7.96 -10.77 1.61
C THR A 28 -7.57 -12.12 2.23
N GLU A 29 -8.49 -13.07 2.29
CA GLU A 29 -8.22 -14.41 2.85
C GLU A 29 -7.00 -15.08 2.19
N LYS A 30 -6.87 -14.96 0.87
CA LYS A 30 -5.71 -15.42 0.10
C LYS A 30 -4.40 -14.77 0.56
N GLN A 31 -4.42 -13.47 0.87
CA GLN A 31 -3.24 -12.76 1.36
C GLN A 31 -2.92 -13.12 2.82
N LYS A 32 -3.94 -13.37 3.66
CA LYS A 32 -3.74 -13.88 5.03
C LYS A 32 -3.09 -15.27 5.01
N LEU A 33 -3.58 -16.18 4.15
CA LEU A 33 -2.98 -17.49 3.91
C LEU A 33 -1.51 -17.35 3.48
N ARG A 34 -1.24 -16.51 2.47
CA ARG A 34 0.15 -16.26 2.02
C ARG A 34 1.04 -15.67 3.11
N LYS A 35 0.52 -14.77 3.96
CA LYS A 35 1.26 -14.22 5.10
C LYS A 35 1.61 -15.33 6.11
N LYS A 36 0.65 -16.22 6.39
CA LYS A 36 0.84 -17.36 7.28
C LYS A 36 1.88 -18.33 6.71
N GLU A 37 1.78 -18.68 5.43
CA GLU A 37 2.77 -19.52 4.74
C GLU A 37 4.17 -18.89 4.74
N MET A 38 4.28 -17.57 4.50
CA MET A 38 5.57 -16.88 4.55
C MET A 38 6.16 -16.88 5.97
N GLN A 39 5.32 -16.75 6.99
CA GLN A 39 5.76 -16.82 8.39
C GLN A 39 6.24 -18.23 8.76
N GLU A 40 5.48 -19.26 8.37
CA GLU A 40 5.84 -20.67 8.60
C GLU A 40 7.13 -21.06 7.87
N LYS A 41 7.29 -20.62 6.62
CA LYS A 41 8.48 -20.91 5.80
C LYS A 41 9.65 -19.93 6.04
N ARG A 42 9.54 -19.01 7.02
CA ARG A 42 10.51 -17.93 7.30
C ARG A 42 10.95 -17.17 6.03
N MET A 43 10.05 -17.01 5.07
CA MET A 43 10.35 -16.31 3.83
C MET A 43 10.43 -14.80 4.06
N VAL A 44 11.57 -14.21 3.69
CA VAL A 44 11.78 -12.76 3.68
C VAL A 44 11.24 -12.16 2.38
N GLY A 45 10.17 -11.38 2.48
CA GLY A 45 9.49 -10.81 1.33
C GLY A 45 8.69 -9.56 1.68
N HIS A 46 8.17 -8.88 0.66
CA HIS A 46 7.31 -7.73 0.88
C HIS A 46 5.97 -8.20 1.48
N PRO A 47 5.59 -7.71 2.67
CA PRO A 47 4.35 -8.11 3.32
C PRO A 47 3.15 -7.81 2.40
N PRO A 48 2.18 -8.73 2.28
CA PRO A 48 0.97 -8.43 1.53
C PRO A 48 0.22 -7.27 2.19
N GLY A 49 -0.55 -6.52 1.39
CA GLY A 49 -1.39 -5.41 1.84
C GLY A 49 -0.67 -4.14 2.30
N ARG A 50 0.67 -4.10 2.36
CA ARG A 50 1.39 -2.85 2.64
C ARG A 50 1.74 -2.13 1.34
N VAL A 51 1.52 -0.82 1.26
CA VAL A 51 1.81 -0.04 0.05
C VAL A 51 2.31 1.36 0.44
N TRP A 52 3.21 1.92 -0.37
CA TRP A 52 3.79 3.25 -0.15
C TRP A 52 2.92 4.35 -0.78
N PHE A 53 2.71 5.43 -0.03
CA PHE A 53 2.04 6.65 -0.50
C PHE A 53 2.86 7.88 -0.10
N CYS A 54 2.92 8.88 -0.98
CA CYS A 54 3.44 10.19 -0.60
C CYS A 54 2.47 10.90 0.35
N ASN A 55 2.93 11.95 1.01
CA ASN A 55 2.10 12.69 1.98
C ASN A 55 0.80 13.24 1.38
N GLU A 56 0.81 13.62 0.10
CA GLU A 56 -0.37 14.12 -0.63
C GLU A 56 -1.47 13.06 -0.75
N HIS A 57 -1.10 11.79 -0.99
CA HIS A 57 -2.06 10.69 -1.15
C HIS A 57 -2.22 9.86 0.13
N LEU A 58 -1.58 10.26 1.23
CA LEU A 58 -1.56 9.49 2.46
C LEU A 58 -2.93 9.49 3.15
N GLU A 59 -3.56 10.66 3.25
CA GLU A 59 -4.89 10.81 3.87
C GLU A 59 -5.93 9.96 3.14
N LEU A 60 -5.93 10.06 1.81
CA LEU A 60 -6.78 9.27 0.93
C LEU A 60 -6.54 7.76 1.11
N ALA A 61 -5.27 7.33 1.18
CA ALA A 61 -4.93 5.92 1.40
C ALA A 61 -5.41 5.42 2.77
N GLN A 62 -5.38 6.26 3.81
CA GLN A 62 -5.90 5.91 5.13
C GLN A 62 -7.42 5.78 5.12
N LYS A 63 -8.13 6.69 4.42
CA LYS A 63 -9.58 6.61 4.23
C LYS A 63 -10.00 5.26 3.66
N TYR A 64 -9.26 4.73 2.67
CA TYR A 64 -9.52 3.42 2.06
C TYR A 64 -8.75 2.24 2.69
N SER A 65 -8.08 2.43 3.83
CA SER A 65 -7.28 1.37 4.48
C SER A 65 -8.10 0.14 4.92
N HIS A 66 -9.41 0.33 5.10
CA HIS A 66 -10.38 -0.71 5.40
C HIS A 66 -10.69 -1.63 4.19
N LEU A 67 -10.32 -1.22 2.97
CA LEU A 67 -10.47 -2.04 1.77
C LEU A 67 -9.18 -2.82 1.49
N ASP A 68 -9.25 -3.77 0.58
CA ASP A 68 -8.04 -4.41 0.06
C ASP A 68 -7.23 -3.44 -0.80
N SER A 69 -5.92 -3.69 -0.87
CA SER A 69 -5.00 -2.81 -1.59
C SER A 69 -5.35 -2.60 -3.08
N SER A 70 -5.99 -3.56 -3.76
CA SER A 70 -6.39 -3.35 -5.16
C SER A 70 -7.62 -2.46 -5.26
N THR A 71 -8.67 -2.76 -4.48
CA THR A 71 -9.91 -1.98 -4.47
C THR A 71 -9.66 -0.56 -3.97
N ALA A 72 -8.85 -0.40 -2.91
CA ALA A 72 -8.46 0.92 -2.42
C ALA A 72 -7.77 1.74 -3.51
N LEU A 73 -6.79 1.17 -4.21
CA LEU A 73 -6.08 1.90 -5.28
C LEU A 73 -7.01 2.29 -6.43
N GLN A 74 -7.98 1.43 -6.78
CA GLN A 74 -8.98 1.77 -7.80
C GLN A 74 -9.85 2.94 -7.35
N LYS A 75 -10.43 2.87 -6.15
CA LYS A 75 -11.25 3.94 -5.57
C LYS A 75 -10.50 5.26 -5.45
N MET A 76 -9.23 5.20 -5.03
CA MET A 76 -8.38 6.38 -4.94
C MET A 76 -8.16 7.04 -6.30
N LYS A 77 -7.94 6.25 -7.37
CA LYS A 77 -7.78 6.80 -8.72
C LYS A 77 -9.07 7.43 -9.21
N GLU A 78 -10.21 6.76 -9.02
CA GLU A 78 -11.52 7.30 -9.37
C GLU A 78 -11.81 8.64 -8.66
N GLU A 79 -11.50 8.75 -7.35
CA GLU A 79 -11.70 9.99 -6.58
C GLU A 79 -10.74 11.12 -7.02
N LEU A 80 -9.58 10.80 -7.60
CA LEU A 80 -8.61 11.79 -8.08
C LEU A 80 -8.83 12.21 -9.55
N GLU A 81 -9.40 11.34 -10.38
CA GLU A 81 -9.69 11.64 -11.79
C GLU A 81 -11.09 12.28 -11.99
N GLY A 82 -11.99 12.13 -11.02
CA GLY A 82 -13.36 12.65 -11.06
C GLY A 82 -13.59 13.93 -10.25
N GLY A 83 -12.54 14.59 -9.76
CA GLY A 83 -12.59 15.80 -8.92
C GLY A 83 -12.20 17.08 -9.63
#